data_AF-A0A965N7G7-F1
#
_entry.id   AF-A0A965N7G7-F1
#
_cell.length_a   1.000
_cell.length_b   1.000
_cell.length_c   1.000
_cell.angle_alpha   90.00
_cell.angle_beta   90.00
_cell.angle_gamma   90.00
#
_symmetry.space_group_name_H-M   'P 1'
#
loop_
_entity.id
_entity.type
_entity.pdbx_description
1 polymer ?
#
loop_
_entity_poly.entity_id
_entity_poly.type
_entity_poly.pdbx_seq_one_letter_code
_entity_poly.pdbx_strand_id
1 'polypeptide(L)'
;NEIGAATSTGLGEAIIRVAGSSMVVELMRHGYSPTDACKEVVNRIIKKHSDLTNLQCGFIAIDKKGNFGGYSVYAGFNYALKTSTEDKMVDAGFDRNW
;
A
#
# COMPACT_ATOMS: atom_id res chain seq x y z
N ASN A 1 17.40 -5.61 -9.11
CA ASN A 1 16.34 -5.36 -8.09
C ASN A 1 16.36 -6.48 -7.08
N GLU A 2 16.58 -6.17 -5.80
CA GLU A 2 16.90 -7.13 -4.73
C GLU A 2 15.71 -7.45 -3.81
N ILE A 3 14.75 -6.53 -3.68
CA ILE A 3 13.67 -6.64 -2.68
C ILE A 3 12.30 -6.74 -3.33
N GLY A 4 11.90 -5.72 -4.10
CA GLY A 4 10.55 -5.61 -4.65
C GLY A 4 10.30 -4.23 -5.27
N ALA A 5 9.04 -3.91 -5.48
CA ALA A 5 8.57 -2.61 -5.94
C ALA A 5 7.27 -2.24 -5.23
N ALA A 6 7.01 -0.95 -5.11
CA ALA A 6 5.77 -0.42 -4.56
C ALA A 6 5.35 0.85 -5.33
N THR A 7 4.05 1.08 -5.41
CA THR A 7 3.48 2.35 -5.86
C THR A 7 2.28 2.72 -4.99
N SER A 8 1.81 3.97 -5.13
CA SER A 8 0.82 4.57 -4.25
C SER A 8 -0.19 5.42 -5.02
N THR A 9 -1.38 5.59 -4.47
CA THR A 9 -2.43 6.50 -4.96
C THR A 9 -3.16 7.18 -3.82
N GLY A 10 -3.89 8.26 -4.10
CA GLY A 10 -4.64 9.04 -3.12
C GLY A 10 -4.03 10.42 -2.89
N LEU A 11 -4.15 10.95 -1.68
CA LEU A 11 -3.65 12.28 -1.29
C LEU A 11 -2.12 12.31 -1.30
N GLY A 12 -1.54 12.89 -2.36
CA GLY A 12 -0.10 12.89 -2.61
C GLY A 12 0.71 13.53 -1.48
N GLU A 13 0.20 14.58 -0.85
CA GLU A 13 0.87 15.29 0.25
C GLU A 13 1.05 14.39 1.47
N ALA A 14 0.07 13.54 1.79
CA ALA A 14 0.15 12.59 2.88
C ALA A 14 1.16 11.47 2.59
N ILE A 15 1.26 11.03 1.33
CA ILE A 15 2.22 10.02 0.87
C ILE A 15 3.65 10.58 0.91
N ILE A 16 3.86 11.80 0.40
CA ILE A 16 5.17 12.48 0.39
C ILE A 16 5.68 12.68 1.82
N ARG A 17 4.81 13.08 2.75
CA ARG A 17 5.14 13.31 4.17
C ARG A 17 5.79 12.11 4.86
N VAL A 18 5.58 10.89 4.34
CA VAL A 18 6.13 9.65 4.92
C VAL A 18 7.09 8.90 4.00
N ALA A 19 7.45 9.46 2.83
CA ALA A 19 8.20 8.76 1.78
C ALA A 19 7.60 7.37 1.46
N GLY A 20 6.27 7.33 1.28
CA GLY A 20 5.45 6.11 1.34
C GLY A 20 5.99 4.90 0.58
N SER A 21 6.12 4.98 -0.74
CA SER A 21 6.55 3.82 -1.55
C SER A 21 7.97 3.35 -1.22
N SER A 22 8.89 4.28 -0.92
CA SER A 22 10.24 3.91 -0.47
C SER A 22 10.20 3.16 0.85
N MET A 23 9.34 3.58 1.77
CA MET A 23 9.17 2.92 3.06
C MET A 23 8.51 1.55 2.94
N VAL A 24 7.55 1.36 2.02
CA VAL A 24 6.97 0.03 1.72
C VAL A 24 8.08 -0.94 1.29
N VAL A 25 8.96 -0.52 0.36
CA VAL A 25 10.08 -1.36 -0.09
C VAL A 25 11.06 -1.65 1.06
N GLU A 26 11.31 -0.68 1.94
CA GLU A 26 12.20 -0.88 3.09
C GLU A 26 11.62 -1.81 4.16
N LEU A 27 10.30 -1.79 4.38
CA LEU A 27 9.64 -2.75 5.26
C LEU A 27 9.72 -4.17 4.68
N MET A 28 9.53 -4.33 3.37
CA MET A 28 9.75 -5.63 2.71
C MET A 28 11.21 -6.10 2.85
N ARG A 29 12.19 -5.18 2.83
CA ARG A 29 13.61 -5.52 3.12
C ARG A 29 13.78 -6.08 4.53
N HIS A 30 13.01 -5.60 5.49
CA HIS A 30 12.98 -6.11 6.86
C HIS A 30 12.10 -7.36 7.05
N GLY A 31 11.65 -8.00 5.97
CA GLY A 31 10.95 -9.28 6.01
C GLY A 31 9.42 -9.18 6.10
N TYR A 32 8.85 -7.99 5.96
CA TYR A 32 7.40 -7.83 5.88
C TYR A 32 6.87 -8.41 4.56
N SER A 33 5.67 -9.00 4.60
CA SER A 33 4.95 -9.30 3.37
C SER A 33 4.56 -8.00 2.64
N PRO A 34 4.32 -8.02 1.32
CA PRO A 34 3.87 -6.83 0.59
C PRO A 34 2.60 -6.19 1.20
N THR A 35 1.62 -6.99 1.62
CA THR A 35 0.40 -6.50 2.28
C THR A 35 0.71 -5.86 3.63
N ASP A 36 1.53 -6.50 4.47
CA ASP A 36 1.86 -5.97 5.80
C ASP A 36 2.70 -4.69 5.70
N ALA A 37 3.60 -4.61 4.72
CA ALA A 37 4.38 -3.42 4.43
C ALA A 37 3.45 -2.25 4.02
N CYS A 38 2.52 -2.48 3.09
CA CYS A 38 1.51 -1.48 2.70
C CYS A 38 0.67 -1.04 3.91
N LYS A 39 0.21 -1.98 4.74
CA LYS A 39 -0.59 -1.71 5.95
C LYS A 39 0.16 -0.86 6.97
N GLU A 40 1.43 -1.16 7.23
CA GLU A 40 2.22 -0.39 8.19
C GLU A 40 2.46 1.05 7.71
N VAL A 41 2.67 1.26 6.41
CA VAL A 41 2.77 2.61 5.83
C VAL A 41 1.46 3.38 5.96
N VAL A 42 0.31 2.74 5.68
CA VAL A 42 -1.02 3.33 5.91
C VAL A 42 -1.21 3.73 7.36
N ASN A 43 -0.87 2.84 8.31
CA ASN A 43 -0.95 3.14 9.74
C ASN A 43 -0.07 4.34 10.13
N ARG A 44 1.12 4.47 9.52
CA ARG A 44 2.02 5.61 9.76
C ARG A 44 1.45 6.92 9.20
N ILE A 45 0.75 6.88 8.08
CA ILE A 45 0.01 8.04 7.55
C ILE A 45 -1.08 8.45 8.52
N ILE A 46 -1.92 7.51 8.97
CA ILE A 46 -3.02 7.78 9.92
C ILE A 46 -2.48 8.39 11.21
N LYS A 47 -1.42 7.82 11.80
CA LYS A 47 -0.79 8.34 13.02
C LYS A 47 -0.21 9.76 12.87
N LYS A 48 0.08 10.21 11.65
CA LYS A 48 0.65 11.54 11.37
C LYS A 48 -0.39 12.61 11.03
N HIS A 49 -1.67 12.27 11.01
CA HIS A 49 -2.75 13.20 10.68
C HIS A 49 -3.78 13.19 11.82
N SER A 50 -4.02 14.36 12.40
CA SER A 50 -5.05 14.55 13.42
C SER A 50 -6.46 14.61 12.83
N ASP A 51 -6.58 15.13 11.61
CA ASP A 51 -7.80 15.09 10.80
C ASP A 51 -7.63 14.05 9.69
N LEU A 52 -8.58 13.14 9.63
CA LEU A 52 -8.60 12.01 8.70
C LEU A 52 -9.65 12.20 7.60
N THR A 53 -10.38 13.32 7.64
CA THR A 53 -11.38 13.67 6.62
C THR A 53 -10.75 13.67 5.24
N ASN A 54 -11.29 12.86 4.31
CA ASN A 54 -10.80 12.68 2.95
C ASN A 54 -9.32 12.21 2.83
N LEU A 55 -8.75 11.64 3.90
CA LEU A 55 -7.40 11.08 3.87
C LEU A 55 -7.37 9.71 3.19
N GLN A 56 -7.70 9.65 1.90
CA GLN A 56 -7.55 8.41 1.14
C GLN A 56 -6.11 8.26 0.65
N CYS A 57 -5.47 7.16 1.03
CA CYS A 57 -4.16 6.76 0.57
C CYS A 57 -4.17 5.23 0.43
N GLY A 58 -3.61 4.71 -0.67
CA GLY A 58 -3.49 3.29 -0.91
C GLY A 58 -2.12 2.96 -1.49
N PHE A 59 -1.62 1.77 -1.15
CA PHE A 59 -0.37 1.24 -1.67
C PHE A 59 -0.61 -0.14 -2.28
N ILE A 60 0.14 -0.44 -3.33
CA ILE A 60 0.31 -1.79 -3.84
C ILE A 60 1.80 -2.10 -3.93
N ALA A 61 2.16 -3.35 -3.65
CA ALA A 61 3.53 -3.81 -3.66
C ALA A 61 3.64 -5.23 -4.18
N ILE A 62 4.82 -5.55 -4.72
CA ILE A 62 5.21 -6.88 -5.15
C ILE A 62 6.67 -7.14 -4.76
N ASP A 63 6.96 -8.31 -4.24
CA ASP A 63 8.32 -8.73 -3.90
C ASP A 63 8.98 -9.53 -5.04
N LYS A 64 10.26 -9.87 -4.86
CA LYS A 64 11.03 -10.67 -5.84
C LYS A 64 10.57 -12.11 -6.02
N LYS A 65 9.78 -12.64 -5.09
CA LYS A 65 9.19 -13.99 -5.15
C LYS A 65 7.83 -13.97 -5.86
N GLY A 66 7.33 -12.80 -6.24
CA GLY A 66 6.03 -12.63 -6.88
C GLY A 66 4.87 -12.57 -5.87
N ASN A 67 5.16 -12.53 -4.56
CA ASN A 67 4.12 -12.20 -3.58
C ASN A 67 3.72 -10.75 -3.81
N PHE A 68 2.42 -10.46 -3.76
CA PHE A 68 1.88 -9.13 -3.95
C PHE A 68 0.86 -8.80 -2.87
N GLY A 69 0.53 -7.52 -2.75
CA GLY A 69 -0.42 -7.06 -1.75
C GLY A 69 -0.75 -5.59 -1.91
N GLY A 70 -1.84 -5.18 -1.26
CA GLY A 70 -2.24 -3.79 -1.22
C GLY A 70 -3.06 -3.48 0.03
N TYR A 71 -3.00 -2.23 0.47
CA TYR A 71 -3.76 -1.75 1.63
C TYR A 71 -4.06 -0.26 1.48
N SER A 72 -5.21 0.19 1.98
CA SER A 72 -5.61 1.60 1.96
C SER A 72 -6.13 2.12 3.31
N VAL A 73 -6.24 3.44 3.44
CA VAL A 73 -6.86 4.08 4.60
C VAL A 73 -8.35 3.77 4.60
N TYR A 74 -9.06 4.13 3.53
CA TYR A 74 -10.50 3.94 3.41
C TYR A 74 -10.87 2.82 2.44
N ALA A 75 -12.01 2.17 2.69
CA ALA A 75 -12.63 1.18 1.81
C ALA A 75 -12.86 1.71 0.38
N GLY A 76 -12.94 0.77 -0.57
CA GLY A 76 -13.21 1.07 -1.98
C GLY A 76 -11.96 1.20 -2.86
N PHE A 77 -10.76 0.94 -2.33
CA PHE A 77 -9.55 0.82 -3.13
C PHE A 77 -9.41 -0.60 -3.70
N ASN A 78 -9.22 -0.70 -5.02
CA ASN A 78 -8.92 -1.94 -5.72
C ASN A 78 -7.76 -1.74 -6.70
N TYR A 79 -7.19 -2.84 -7.17
CA TYR A 79 -6.11 -2.83 -8.15
C TYR A 79 -6.23 -4.01 -9.11
N ALA A 80 -5.78 -3.80 -10.35
CA ALA A 80 -5.74 -4.85 -11.36
C ALA A 80 -4.51 -5.75 -11.15
N LEU A 81 -4.72 -7.05 -11.08
CA LEU A 81 -3.67 -8.06 -11.06
C LEU A 81 -3.67 -8.82 -12.39
N LYS A 82 -2.53 -8.80 -13.07
CA LYS A 82 -2.29 -9.61 -14.26
C LYS A 82 -1.05 -10.47 -14.07
N THR A 83 -1.22 -11.78 -14.22
CA THR A 83 -0.14 -12.78 -14.24
C THR A 83 -0.22 -13.58 -15.54
N SER A 84 0.58 -14.64 -15.69
CA SER A 84 0.46 -15.55 -16.82
C SER A 84 -0.82 -16.40 -16.80
N THR A 85 -1.47 -16.53 -15.64
CA THR A 85 -2.63 -17.41 -15.44
C THR A 85 -3.89 -16.67 -14.99
N GLU A 86 -3.77 -15.42 -14.56
CA GLU A 86 -4.88 -14.65 -13.98
C GLU A 86 -4.91 -13.23 -14.52
N ASP A 87 -6.13 -12.71 -14.69
CA ASP A 87 -6.43 -11.30 -14.97
C ASP A 87 -7.68 -10.96 -14.17
N LYS A 88 -7.53 -10.19 -13.09
CA LYS A 88 -8.64 -9.91 -12.15
C LYS A 88 -8.46 -8.58 -11.43
N MET A 89 -9.57 -8.02 -10.98
CA MET A 89 -9.58 -6.95 -9.99
C MET A 89 -9.47 -7.55 -8.59
N VAL A 90 -8.57 -7.00 -7.78
CA VAL A 90 -8.38 -7.39 -6.38
C VAL A 90 -8.80 -6.23 -5.49
N ASP A 91 -9.72 -6.48 -4.58
CA ASP A 91 -10.08 -5.53 -3.53
C ASP A 91 -9.00 -5.53 -2.45
N ALA A 92 -8.44 -4.35 -2.16
CA ALA A 92 -7.42 -4.21 -1.14
C ALA A 92 -8.05 -4.24 0.26
N GLY A 93 -7.27 -4.68 1.25
CA GLY A 93 -7.61 -4.45 2.65
C GLY A 93 -7.60 -2.96 2.97
N PHE A 94 -8.35 -2.55 4.00
CA PHE A 94 -8.43 -1.15 4.41
C PHE A 94 -8.56 -1.01 5.92
N ASP A 95 -8.25 0.18 6.45
CA ASP A 95 -8.36 0.48 7.88
C ASP A 95 -9.76 0.99 8.29
N ARG A 96 -10.43 1.75 7.42
CA ARG A 96 -11.65 2.50 7.74
C ARG A 96 -12.74 2.41 6.68
N ASN A 97 -13.99 2.55 7.10
CA ASN A 97 -15.11 2.88 6.23
C ASN A 97 -15.30 4.40 6.15
N TRP A 98 -15.97 4.89 5.11
CA TRP A 98 -16.31 6.31 4.92
C TRP A 98 -17.25 6.83 6.00
#